data_AF-A0A8X7XU38-F1
#
_entry.id   AF-A0A8X7XU38-F1
#
_cell.length_a   1.000
_cell.length_b   1.000
_cell.length_c   1.000
_cell.angle_alpha   90.00
_cell.angle_beta   90.00
_cell.angle_gamma   90.00
#
_symmetry.space_group_name_H-M   'P 1'
#
loop_
_entity.id
_entity.type
_entity.pdbx_description
1 polymer ?
#
loop_
_entity_poly.entity_id
_entity_poly.type
_entity_poly.pdbx_seq_one_letter_code
_entity_poly.pdbx_strand_id
1 'polypeptide(L)'
;MASPPLLTPTIVDLGGWFHIGWFHKNFPRNNASFAYCIGELITLLKNQSVISVATIAPFHSTTVLPYIELFIKYGDVIDNVNHQFYTDKVRSPKGYLAAFQLRATQFDMDKLLPSYAVNGRGIQGDAFSDALICWRQILDLMSME
;
A
#
# COMPACT_ATOMS: atom_id res chain seq x y z
N MET A 1 -4.05 -32.05 -26.31
CA MET A 1 -3.68 -31.53 -24.98
C MET A 1 -4.08 -30.07 -24.96
N ALA A 2 -5.05 -29.69 -24.14
CA ALA A 2 -5.44 -28.30 -23.98
C ALA A 2 -4.41 -27.62 -23.07
N SER A 3 -3.86 -26.48 -23.52
CA SER A 3 -3.02 -25.61 -22.70
C SER A 3 -3.80 -25.22 -21.43
N PRO A 4 -3.19 -25.24 -20.24
CA PRO A 4 -3.88 -24.77 -19.04
C PRO A 4 -4.27 -23.30 -19.24
N PRO A 5 -5.47 -22.87 -18.79
CA PRO A 5 -5.87 -21.49 -18.91
C PRO A 5 -4.87 -20.61 -18.16
N LEU A 6 -4.31 -19.62 -18.85
CA LEU A 6 -3.53 -18.56 -18.24
C LEU A 6 -4.41 -17.92 -17.16
N LEU A 7 -4.05 -18.13 -15.89
CA LEU A 7 -4.64 -17.42 -14.76
C LEU A 7 -4.41 -15.94 -15.02
N THR A 8 -5.47 -15.21 -15.41
CA THR A 8 -5.43 -13.76 -15.46
C THR A 8 -5.08 -13.27 -14.05
N PRO A 9 -4.10 -12.36 -13.88
CA PRO A 9 -3.69 -11.91 -12.57
C PRO A 9 -4.88 -11.26 -11.85
N THR A 10 -5.46 -11.98 -10.88
CA THR A 10 -6.48 -11.42 -10.00
C THR A 10 -5.77 -10.53 -9.00
N ILE A 11 -5.99 -9.21 -9.10
CA ILE A 11 -5.49 -8.23 -8.14
C ILE A 11 -6.51 -8.13 -7.02
N VAL A 12 -6.06 -8.31 -5.78
CA VAL A 12 -6.83 -7.91 -4.61
C VAL A 12 -6.25 -6.60 -4.11
N ASP A 13 -7.03 -5.52 -4.23
CA ASP A 13 -6.80 -4.25 -3.55
C ASP A 13 -7.64 -4.23 -2.27
N LEU A 14 -6.98 -4.26 -1.12
CA LEU A 14 -7.65 -4.17 0.19
C LEU A 14 -7.94 -2.71 0.62
N GLY A 15 -7.96 -1.78 -0.32
CA GLY A 15 -8.29 -0.37 -0.12
C GLY A 15 -9.79 -0.07 -0.08
N GLY A 16 -10.24 0.58 1.00
CA GLY A 16 -11.55 1.25 1.09
C GLY A 16 -12.75 0.38 1.44
N TRP A 17 -12.78 -0.89 1.02
CA TRP A 17 -13.93 -1.79 1.27
C TRP A 17 -13.79 -2.64 2.54
N PHE A 18 -12.56 -2.91 2.99
CA PHE A 18 -12.29 -3.52 4.29
C PHE A 18 -12.18 -2.42 5.35
N HIS A 19 -13.33 -1.92 5.83
CA HIS A 19 -13.37 -0.98 6.94
C HIS A 19 -12.71 -1.62 8.18
N ILE A 20 -11.50 -1.17 8.53
CA ILE A 20 -10.74 -1.59 9.73
C ILE A 20 -11.57 -1.37 11.01
N GLY A 21 -12.46 -0.36 11.01
CA GLY A 21 -13.42 -0.12 12.09
C GLY A 21 -14.45 -1.24 12.29
N TRP A 22 -14.75 -2.02 11.24
CA TRP A 22 -15.61 -3.20 11.31
C TRP A 22 -14.84 -4.42 11.88
N PHE A 23 -13.55 -4.55 11.56
CA PHE A 23 -12.68 -5.59 12.12
C PHE A 23 -12.46 -5.44 13.63
N HIS A 24 -12.27 -4.22 14.13
CA HIS A 24 -12.06 -4.03 15.58
C HIS A 24 -13.33 -4.25 16.42
N LYS A 25 -14.52 -3.96 15.87
CA LYS A 25 -15.80 -4.02 16.61
C LYS A 25 -16.54 -5.36 16.54
N ASN A 26 -16.38 -6.16 15.48
CA ASN A 26 -17.26 -7.31 15.23
C ASN A 26 -16.61 -8.69 15.42
N PHE A 27 -15.35 -8.78 15.85
CA PHE A 27 -14.75 -10.09 16.13
C PHE A 27 -15.01 -10.53 17.57
N PRO A 28 -15.77 -11.63 17.80
CA PRO A 28 -15.99 -12.16 19.13
C PRO A 28 -14.76 -12.97 19.58
N ARG A 29 -14.22 -12.62 20.74
CA ARG A 29 -13.55 -13.51 21.72
C ARG A 29 -12.29 -14.31 21.35
N ASN A 30 -11.82 -14.34 20.11
CA ASN A 30 -10.50 -14.86 19.78
C ASN A 30 -9.58 -13.68 19.46
N ASN A 31 -8.45 -13.56 20.16
CA ASN A 31 -7.44 -12.48 20.09
C ASN A 31 -6.77 -12.27 18.71
N ALA A 32 -7.42 -12.59 17.59
CA ALA A 32 -6.88 -12.43 16.25
C ALA A 32 -6.84 -10.94 15.86
N SER A 33 -5.64 -10.44 15.54
CA SER A 33 -5.47 -9.05 15.08
C SER A 33 -5.83 -8.91 13.59
N PHE A 34 -6.12 -7.67 13.17
CA PHE A 34 -6.31 -7.33 11.75
C PHE A 34 -5.16 -7.88 10.87
N ALA A 35 -3.92 -7.70 11.33
CA ALA A 35 -2.74 -8.16 10.64
C ALA A 35 -2.76 -9.68 10.43
N TYR A 36 -3.13 -10.46 11.45
CA TYR A 36 -3.22 -11.91 11.34
C TYR A 36 -4.30 -12.33 10.34
N CYS A 37 -5.54 -11.85 10.50
CA CYS A 37 -6.65 -12.26 9.65
C CYS A 37 -6.41 -11.97 8.17
N ILE A 38 -5.91 -10.77 7.86
CA ILE A 38 -5.65 -10.37 6.48
C ILE A 38 -4.40 -11.04 5.92
N GLY A 39 -3.34 -11.17 6.73
CA GLY A 39 -2.10 -11.82 6.33
C GLY A 39 -2.28 -13.29 5.97
N GLU A 40 -2.99 -14.05 6.82
CA GLU A 40 -3.32 -15.45 6.54
C GLU A 40 -4.20 -15.58 5.30
N LEU A 41 -5.18 -14.70 5.11
CA LEU A 41 -6.04 -14.71 3.92
C LEU A 41 -5.23 -14.52 2.64
N ILE A 42 -4.36 -13.50 2.58
CA ILE A 42 -3.50 -13.24 1.43
C ILE A 42 -2.59 -14.45 1.16
N THR A 43 -2.00 -14.99 2.23
CA THR A 43 -1.10 -16.16 2.16
C THR A 43 -1.81 -17.36 1.57
N LEU A 44 -3.03 -17.68 2.04
CA LEU A 44 -3.84 -18.77 1.52
C LEU A 44 -4.20 -18.57 0.04
N LEU A 45 -4.65 -17.37 -0.34
CA LEU A 45 -5.01 -17.05 -1.72
C LEU A 45 -3.81 -17.15 -2.67
N LYS A 46 -2.62 -16.71 -2.24
CA LYS A 46 -1.38 -16.87 -3.02
C LYS A 46 -0.95 -18.32 -3.13
N ASN A 47 -0.93 -19.07 -2.02
CA ASN A 47 -0.54 -20.48 -2.01
C ASN A 47 -1.47 -21.34 -2.89
N GLN A 48 -2.74 -20.99 -2.98
CA GLN A 48 -3.71 -21.66 -3.85
C GLN A 48 -3.71 -21.12 -5.29
N SER A 49 -2.81 -20.19 -5.63
CA SER A 49 -2.72 -19.54 -6.94
C SER A 49 -4.03 -18.85 -7.39
N VAL A 50 -4.89 -18.47 -6.44
CA VAL A 50 -6.13 -17.73 -6.71
C VAL A 50 -5.82 -16.28 -7.09
N ILE A 51 -4.78 -15.73 -6.46
CA ILE A 51 -4.25 -14.40 -6.75
C ILE A 51 -2.76 -14.51 -7.02
N SER A 52 -2.26 -13.69 -7.95
CA SER A 52 -0.83 -13.56 -8.21
C SER A 52 -0.25 -12.27 -7.61
N VAL A 53 -1.09 -11.26 -7.39
CA VAL A 53 -0.70 -9.94 -6.87
C VAL A 53 -1.62 -9.51 -5.73
N ALA A 54 -1.04 -9.11 -4.61
CA ALA A 54 -1.72 -8.54 -3.45
C ALA A 54 -1.24 -7.11 -3.21
N THR A 55 -2.18 -6.17 -3.16
CA THR A 55 -1.92 -4.77 -2.86
C THR A 55 -2.70 -4.35 -1.61
N ILE A 56 -2.01 -3.71 -0.66
CA ILE A 56 -2.65 -3.08 0.49
C ILE A 56 -2.72 -1.56 0.27
N ALA A 57 -3.82 -0.94 0.67
CA ALA A 57 -4.02 0.50 0.52
C ALA A 57 -4.29 1.16 1.88
N PRO A 58 -3.22 1.32 2.71
CA PRO A 58 -3.34 2.07 3.94
C PRO A 58 -3.79 3.51 3.62
N PHE A 59 -4.60 4.05 4.51
CA PHE A 59 -5.07 5.43 4.42
C PHE A 59 -4.90 6.09 5.77
N HIS A 60 -4.66 7.40 5.76
CA HIS A 60 -4.61 8.30 6.92
C HIS A 60 -3.60 7.92 8.02
N SER A 61 -2.88 8.91 8.55
CA SER A 61 -1.89 8.72 9.61
C SER A 61 -2.38 7.97 10.86
N THR A 62 -3.67 8.04 11.21
CA THR A 62 -4.23 7.37 12.39
C THR A 62 -4.57 5.90 12.17
N THR A 63 -4.78 5.48 10.93
CA THR A 63 -5.20 4.11 10.56
C THR A 63 -4.09 3.30 9.90
N VAL A 64 -2.88 3.87 9.82
CA VAL A 64 -1.72 3.21 9.22
C VAL A 64 -1.09 2.12 10.10
N LEU A 65 -1.23 2.20 11.43
CA LEU A 65 -0.57 1.28 12.36
C LEU A 65 -0.93 -0.20 12.13
N PRO A 66 -2.21 -0.59 11.94
CA PRO A 66 -2.55 -1.99 11.66
C PRO A 66 -1.98 -2.49 10.33
N TYR A 67 -1.83 -1.62 9.33
CA TYR A 67 -1.18 -1.97 8.06
C TYR A 67 0.33 -2.12 8.20
N ILE A 68 0.97 -1.30 9.04
CA ILE A 68 2.39 -1.47 9.37
C ILE A 68 2.60 -2.83 10.05
N GLU A 69 1.76 -3.20 11.03
CA GLU A 69 1.83 -4.53 11.66
C GLU A 69 1.61 -5.66 10.65
N LEU A 70 0.63 -5.53 9.76
CA LEU A 70 0.38 -6.46 8.67
C LEU A 70 1.62 -6.61 7.78
N PHE A 71 2.22 -5.50 7.35
CA PHE A 71 3.37 -5.52 6.47
C PHE A 71 4.63 -6.08 7.14
N ILE A 72 4.87 -5.78 8.42
CA ILE A 72 5.98 -6.36 9.19
C ILE A 72 5.86 -7.89 9.25
N LYS A 73 4.64 -8.43 9.43
CA LYS A 73 4.42 -9.86 9.60
C LYS A 73 4.25 -10.63 8.28
N TYR A 74 3.71 -9.98 7.25
CA TYR A 74 3.28 -10.62 6.00
C TYR A 74 3.80 -9.90 4.75
N GLY A 75 4.85 -9.09 4.88
CA GLY A 75 5.43 -8.31 3.79
C GLY A 75 5.83 -9.17 2.58
N ASP A 76 6.23 -10.42 2.80
CA ASP A 76 6.64 -11.35 1.74
C ASP A 76 5.50 -11.72 0.78
N VAL A 77 4.27 -11.77 1.28
CA VAL A 77 3.08 -12.09 0.47
C VAL A 77 2.40 -10.84 -0.09
N ILE A 78 2.87 -9.65 0.28
CA ILE A 78 2.36 -8.35 -0.22
C ILE A 78 3.32 -7.85 -1.31
N ASP A 79 2.79 -7.57 -2.49
CA ASP A 79 3.61 -7.11 -3.62
C ASP A 79 3.70 -5.59 -3.65
N ASN A 80 2.59 -4.90 -3.36
CA ASN A 80 2.53 -3.45 -3.42
C ASN A 80 1.80 -2.83 -2.22
N VAL A 81 2.18 -1.61 -1.90
CA VAL A 81 1.53 -0.75 -0.90
C VAL A 81 1.10 0.55 -1.59
N ASN A 82 -0.20 0.73 -1.76
CA ASN A 82 -0.79 1.94 -2.33
C ASN A 82 -1.29 2.86 -1.20
N HIS A 83 -0.37 3.44 -0.43
CA HIS A 83 -0.74 4.38 0.63
C HIS A 83 -1.48 5.58 0.03
N GLN A 84 -2.65 5.91 0.58
CA GLN A 84 -3.51 6.98 0.07
C GLN A 84 -3.00 8.35 0.53
N PHE A 85 -1.91 8.85 -0.05
CA PHE A 85 -1.26 10.12 0.33
C PHE A 85 -2.18 11.35 0.28
N TYR A 86 -3.22 11.32 -0.56
CA TYR A 86 -4.25 12.36 -0.62
C TYR A 86 -5.06 12.54 0.68
N THR A 87 -5.01 11.54 1.57
CA THR A 87 -5.63 11.62 2.91
C THR A 87 -4.78 12.38 3.93
N ASP A 88 -3.48 12.52 3.69
CA ASP A 88 -2.54 13.24 4.56
C ASP A 88 -2.58 14.76 4.34
N LYS A 89 -3.39 15.24 3.37
CA LYS A 89 -3.65 16.66 3.05
C LYS A 89 -2.41 17.50 2.73
N VAL A 90 -1.28 16.85 2.42
CA VAL A 90 -0.06 17.49 1.96
C VAL A 90 -0.26 18.04 0.55
N ARG A 91 0.11 19.30 0.30
CA ARG A 91 -0.11 19.98 -0.99
C ARG A 91 1.15 20.44 -1.71
N SER A 92 2.30 20.47 -1.03
CA SER A 92 3.56 20.91 -1.62
C SER A 92 4.39 19.71 -2.11
N PRO A 93 5.19 19.86 -3.18
CA PRO A 93 6.07 18.80 -3.67
C PRO A 93 7.03 18.29 -2.58
N LYS A 94 7.72 19.20 -1.89
CA LYS A 94 8.64 18.86 -0.79
C LYS A 94 7.93 18.14 0.37
N GLY A 95 6.72 18.57 0.71
CA GLY A 95 5.94 17.90 1.75
C GLY A 95 5.57 16.48 1.32
N TYR A 96 5.19 16.29 0.06
CA TYR A 96 4.83 14.98 -0.47
C TYR A 96 6.03 14.03 -0.43
N LEU A 97 7.22 14.51 -0.83
CA LEU A 97 8.46 13.74 -0.73
C LEU A 97 8.78 13.31 0.69
N ALA A 98 8.67 14.22 1.66
CA ALA A 98 8.89 13.89 3.06
C ALA A 98 7.88 12.84 3.58
N ALA A 99 6.61 12.96 3.19
CA ALA A 99 5.58 11.97 3.54
C ALA A 99 5.86 10.61 2.88
N PHE A 100 6.28 10.61 1.61
CA PHE A 100 6.64 9.40 0.88
C PHE A 100 7.83 8.70 1.51
N GLN A 101 8.91 9.42 1.82
CA GLN A 101 10.08 8.90 2.54
C GLN A 101 9.70 8.29 3.89
N LEU A 102 8.84 8.96 4.66
CA LEU A 102 8.34 8.42 5.92
C LEU A 102 7.58 7.09 5.74
N ARG A 103 6.81 6.94 4.65
CA ARG A 103 6.14 5.67 4.36
C ARG A 103 7.10 4.61 3.81
N ALA A 104 8.12 5.01 3.08
CA ALA A 104 9.14 4.10 2.57
C ALA A 104 9.91 3.40 3.71
N THR A 105 10.13 4.08 4.85
CA THR A 105 10.72 3.44 6.04
C THR A 105 9.78 2.45 6.75
N GLN A 106 8.50 2.42 6.38
CA GLN A 106 7.47 1.58 7.01
C GLN A 106 6.98 0.43 6.12
N PHE A 107 7.04 0.59 4.79
CA PHE A 107 6.39 -0.29 3.82
C PHE A 107 7.30 -0.82 2.71
N ASP A 108 8.62 -0.71 2.90
CA ASP A 108 9.63 -0.97 1.89
C ASP A 108 9.49 -0.02 0.68
N MET A 109 10.60 0.61 0.30
CA MET A 109 10.59 1.59 -0.79
C MET A 109 10.20 0.95 -2.12
N ASP A 110 10.61 -0.30 -2.34
CA ASP A 110 10.41 -1.01 -3.61
C ASP A 110 8.96 -1.46 -3.83
N LYS A 111 8.17 -1.52 -2.75
CA LYS A 111 6.76 -1.91 -2.80
C LYS A 111 5.80 -0.72 -2.68
N LEU A 112 6.29 0.46 -2.30
CA LEU A 112 5.47 1.64 -2.06
C LEU A 112 5.15 2.39 -3.36
N LEU A 113 3.87 2.48 -3.69
CA LEU A 113 3.40 3.19 -4.87
C LEU A 113 3.12 4.68 -4.57
N PRO A 114 3.55 5.61 -5.43
CA PRO A 114 3.11 7.00 -5.34
C PRO A 114 1.62 7.10 -5.72
N SER A 115 0.87 7.94 -5.01
CA SER A 115 -0.55 8.13 -5.27
C SER A 115 -1.00 9.57 -4.98
N TYR A 116 -1.99 10.03 -5.73
CA TYR A 116 -2.67 11.31 -5.48
C TYR A 116 -4.13 11.22 -5.93
N ALA A 117 -4.98 12.14 -5.45
CA ALA A 117 -6.37 12.21 -5.86
C ALA A 117 -6.53 13.20 -7.02
N VAL A 118 -7.21 12.77 -8.08
CA VAL A 118 -7.61 13.65 -9.18
C VAL A 118 -8.83 14.47 -8.74
N ASN A 119 -8.80 15.79 -8.94
CA ASN A 119 -9.87 16.73 -8.53
C ASN A 119 -10.24 16.62 -7.05
N GLY A 120 -9.27 16.28 -6.20
CA GLY A 120 -9.52 15.82 -4.84
C GLY A 120 -8.82 16.65 -3.76
N ARG A 121 -8.36 15.95 -2.73
CA ARG A 121 -7.58 16.53 -1.62
C ARG A 121 -6.09 16.18 -1.81
N GLY A 122 -5.21 16.97 -1.21
CA GLY A 122 -3.77 16.77 -1.31
C GLY A 122 -3.14 17.40 -2.55
N ILE A 123 -1.92 16.98 -2.88
CA ILE A 123 -1.13 17.43 -4.02
C ILE A 123 -1.79 17.01 -5.33
N GLN A 124 -1.70 17.85 -6.37
CA GLN A 124 -2.38 17.63 -7.65
C GLN A 124 -1.57 18.20 -8.82
N GLY A 125 -1.86 17.69 -10.02
CA GLY A 125 -1.38 18.24 -11.29
C GLY A 125 0.14 18.38 -11.34
N ASP A 126 0.59 19.53 -11.81
CA ASP A 126 2.02 19.83 -12.00
C ASP A 126 2.81 19.68 -10.70
N ALA A 127 2.26 20.07 -9.55
CA ALA A 127 2.95 19.91 -8.27
C ALA A 127 3.25 18.44 -7.92
N PHE A 128 2.35 17.52 -8.27
CA PHE A 128 2.60 16.09 -8.08
C PHE A 128 3.69 15.60 -9.06
N SER A 129 3.62 16.05 -10.31
CA SER A 129 4.63 15.74 -11.32
C SER A 129 6.02 16.26 -10.92
N ASP A 130 6.11 17.48 -10.40
CA ASP A 130 7.35 18.08 -9.89
C ASP A 130 7.94 17.26 -8.73
N ALA A 131 7.10 16.73 -7.84
CA ALA A 131 7.54 15.85 -6.78
C ALA A 131 8.18 14.57 -7.34
N LEU A 132 7.56 13.93 -8.33
CA LEU A 132 8.09 12.73 -8.96
C LEU A 132 9.40 12.98 -9.72
N ILE A 133 9.50 14.10 -10.42
CA ILE A 133 10.73 14.50 -11.13
C ILE A 133 11.86 14.73 -10.13
N CYS A 134 11.59 15.45 -9.05
CA CYS A 134 12.57 15.71 -8.00
C CYS A 134 13.02 14.41 -7.31
N TRP A 135 12.10 13.50 -7.03
CA TRP A 135 12.42 12.17 -6.50
C TRP A 135 13.33 11.38 -7.44
N ARG A 136 13.01 11.36 -8.75
CA ARG A 136 13.80 10.65 -9.75
C ARG A 136 15.23 11.17 -9.79
N GLN A 137 15.40 12.48 -9.78
CA GLN A 137 16.72 13.11 -9.73
C GLN A 137 17.50 12.71 -8.47
N ILE A 138 16.84 12.63 -7.32
CA ILE A 138 17.48 12.18 -6.06
C ILE A 138 17.93 10.72 -6.17
N LEU A 139 17.08 9.82 -6.67
CA LEU A 139 17.45 8.41 -6.85
C LEU A 139 18.62 8.24 -7.82
N ASP A 140 18.61 8.97 -8.94
CA ASP A 140 19.70 8.92 -9.91
C ASP A 140 21.01 9.45 -9.29
N LEU A 141 20.97 10.47 -8.42
CA LEU A 141 22.13 10.98 -7.68
C LEU A 141 22.65 9.99 -6.62
N MET A 142 21.77 9.27 -5.95
CA MET A 142 22.13 8.28 -4.91
C MET A 142 22.58 6.94 -5.48
N SER A 143 22.21 6.61 -6.72
CA SER A 143 22.62 5.37 -7.41
C SER A 143 23.99 5.49 -8.12
N MET A 144 24.67 6.64 -7.97
CA MET A 144 25.99 6.91 -8.51
C MET A 144 27.13 6.72 -7.48
N GLU A 145 26.81 6.23 -6.26
CA GLU A 145 27.77 5.76 -5.25
C GLU A 145 27.81 4.23 -5.18
#